data_AF-A0A0Q0XBI1-F1
#
_entry.id   AF-A0A0Q0XBI1-F1
#
_cell.length_a   1.000
_cell.length_b   1.000
_cell.length_c   1.000
_cell.angle_alpha   90.00
_cell.angle_beta   90.00
_cell.angle_gamma   90.00
#
_symmetry.space_group_name_H-M   'P 1'
#
loop_
_entity.id
_entity.type
_entity.pdbx_description
1 polymer ?
#
loop_
_entity_poly.entity_id
_entity_poly.type
_entity_poly.pdbx_seq_one_letter_code
_entity_poly.pdbx_strand_id
1 'polypeptide(L)'
;MKEKTTIGAIIFFLGLMTVASPASADPSFIERMEGLVAACRVDSTGAHTEAFLVGRDSGQASAKYKAAVKSSFKTAQACVDENKPKGRGYLRDEIRAQPDLKPIITPYYASWLGYMDWLSTPRDLLEESAEKTVYEASLNRLIAEMDAQ
;
A
#
# COMPACT_ATOMS: atom_id res chain seq x y z
N MET A 1 67.08 -46.53 15.28
CA MET A 1 66.89 -46.44 13.82
C MET A 1 65.68 -45.56 13.56
N LYS A 2 65.79 -44.66 12.57
CA LYS A 2 64.85 -43.57 12.24
C LYS A 2 63.62 -44.13 11.52
N GLU A 3 62.42 -43.76 11.95
CA GLU A 3 61.23 -43.77 11.10
C GLU A 3 60.65 -42.35 11.01
N LYS A 4 60.45 -41.91 9.77
CA LYS A 4 59.99 -40.58 9.37
C LYS A 4 58.47 -40.63 9.28
N THR A 5 57.79 -39.80 10.06
CA THR A 5 56.34 -39.59 9.94
C THR A 5 56.05 -38.56 8.85
N THR A 6 55.48 -39.02 7.74
CA THR A 6 54.93 -38.19 6.66
C THR A 6 53.61 -37.58 7.13
N ILE A 7 53.54 -36.25 7.22
CA ILE A 7 52.31 -35.51 7.55
C ILE A 7 51.52 -35.33 6.25
N GLY A 8 50.35 -35.94 6.19
CA GLY A 8 49.38 -35.79 5.11
C GLY A 8 48.75 -34.39 5.12
N ALA A 9 48.74 -33.75 3.96
CA ALA A 9 48.05 -32.48 3.74
C ALA A 9 46.54 -32.70 3.75
N ILE A 10 45.85 -32.12 4.73
CA ILE A 10 44.38 -32.01 4.73
C ILE A 10 44.03 -30.69 4.02
N ILE A 11 43.47 -30.83 2.83
CA ILE A 11 42.95 -29.74 2.01
C ILE A 11 41.69 -29.18 2.69
N PHE A 12 41.78 -27.94 3.15
CA PHE A 12 40.66 -27.18 3.70
C PHE A 12 39.80 -26.67 2.53
N PHE A 13 38.72 -27.36 2.20
CA PHE A 13 37.70 -26.83 1.29
C PHE A 13 36.84 -25.81 2.05
N LEU A 14 37.19 -24.53 1.95
CA LEU A 14 36.31 -23.43 2.31
C LEU A 14 35.19 -23.35 1.26
N GLY A 15 34.02 -23.89 1.59
CA GLY A 15 32.80 -23.65 0.85
C GLY A 15 32.37 -22.19 1.01
N LEU A 16 32.57 -21.37 -0.03
CA LEU A 16 31.87 -20.09 -0.16
C LEU A 16 30.38 -20.40 -0.37
N MET A 17 29.57 -20.32 0.68
CA MET A 17 28.13 -20.12 0.51
C MET A 17 27.91 -18.64 0.18
N THR A 18 27.87 -18.33 -1.12
CA THR A 18 27.30 -17.07 -1.60
C THR A 18 25.81 -17.05 -1.25
N VAL A 19 25.45 -16.35 -0.18
CA VAL A 19 24.08 -15.93 0.08
C VAL A 19 23.69 -14.96 -1.03
N ALA A 20 22.91 -15.46 -2.00
CA ALA A 20 22.20 -14.62 -2.93
C ALA A 20 21.15 -13.85 -2.12
N SER A 21 21.41 -12.57 -1.85
CA SER A 21 20.36 -11.65 -1.41
C SER A 21 19.25 -11.71 -2.46
N PRO A 22 17.98 -11.96 -2.10
CA PRO A 22 16.90 -11.81 -3.06
C PRO A 22 16.94 -10.35 -3.52
N ALA A 23 17.09 -10.14 -4.83
CA ALA A 23 16.87 -8.82 -5.40
C ALA A 23 15.42 -8.45 -5.05
N SER A 24 15.23 -7.43 -4.21
CA SER A 24 13.90 -6.87 -4.01
C SER A 24 13.50 -6.27 -5.35
N ALA A 25 12.64 -6.95 -6.10
CA ALA A 25 12.01 -6.33 -7.25
C ALA A 25 11.31 -5.07 -6.75
N ASP A 26 11.51 -3.95 -7.45
CA ASP A 26 10.76 -2.74 -7.14
C ASP A 26 9.26 -3.05 -7.24
N PRO A 27 8.42 -2.52 -6.33
CA PRO A 27 6.99 -2.79 -6.35
C PRO A 27 6.39 -2.30 -7.66
N SER A 28 5.50 -3.11 -8.22
CA SER A 28 4.74 -2.81 -9.43
C SER A 28 3.92 -1.53 -9.27
N PHE A 29 3.41 -0.99 -10.38
CA PHE A 29 2.50 0.16 -10.33
C PHE A 29 1.27 -0.10 -9.45
N ILE A 30 0.64 -1.26 -9.60
CA ILE A 30 -0.54 -1.64 -8.81
C ILE A 30 -0.18 -1.69 -7.32
N GLU A 31 0.90 -2.40 -6.94
CA GLU A 31 1.32 -2.52 -5.54
C GLU A 31 1.65 -1.16 -4.92
N ARG A 32 2.29 -0.26 -5.68
CA ARG A 32 2.54 1.11 -5.22
C ARG A 32 1.24 1.86 -4.96
N MET A 33 0.28 1.78 -5.88
CA MET A 33 -0.99 2.50 -5.79
C MET A 33 -1.88 1.96 -4.65
N GLU A 34 -1.97 0.65 -4.49
CA GLU A 34 -2.67 0.00 -3.37
C GLU A 34 -2.00 0.30 -2.03
N GLY A 35 -0.66 0.35 -2.00
CA GLY A 35 0.09 0.76 -0.81
C GLY A 35 -0.27 2.17 -0.34
N LEU A 36 -0.46 3.13 -1.27
CA LEU A 36 -0.92 4.48 -0.92
C LEU A 36 -2.34 4.49 -0.34
N VAL A 37 -3.24 3.68 -0.90
CA VAL A 37 -4.60 3.52 -0.37
C VAL A 37 -4.55 2.95 1.04
N ALA A 38 -3.84 1.83 1.24
CA ALA A 38 -3.74 1.14 2.52
C ALA A 38 -3.17 2.06 3.62
N ALA A 39 -2.17 2.87 3.29
CA ALA A 39 -1.58 3.84 4.21
C ALA A 39 -2.57 4.91 4.69
N CYS A 40 -3.57 5.27 3.88
CA CYS A 40 -4.49 6.37 4.17
C CYS A 40 -5.88 5.94 4.63
N ARG A 41 -6.16 4.64 4.73
CA ARG A 41 -7.44 4.19 5.27
C ARG A 41 -7.60 4.62 6.73
N VAL A 42 -8.81 5.06 7.08
CA VAL A 42 -9.09 5.53 8.45
C VAL A 42 -8.81 4.44 9.47
N ASP A 43 -9.15 3.18 9.16
CA ASP A 43 -8.96 2.02 10.04
C ASP A 43 -7.49 1.60 10.25
N SER A 44 -6.56 2.06 9.41
CA SER A 44 -5.12 1.85 9.62
C SER A 44 -4.49 2.90 10.56
N THR A 45 -5.27 3.88 11.03
CA THR A 45 -4.78 4.96 11.91
C THR A 45 -5.13 4.71 13.38
N GLY A 46 -4.21 5.06 14.28
CA GLY A 46 -4.47 5.04 15.73
C GLY A 46 -5.63 5.96 16.14
N ALA A 47 -5.91 7.01 15.36
CA ALA A 47 -7.03 7.92 15.60
C ALA A 47 -8.40 7.24 15.42
N HIS A 48 -8.52 6.23 14.55
CA HIS A 48 -9.74 5.44 14.44
C HIS A 48 -9.96 4.53 15.64
N THR A 49 -8.89 3.89 16.14
CA THR A 49 -8.96 3.11 17.39
C THR A 49 -9.41 3.99 18.55
N GLU A 50 -8.90 5.22 18.64
CA GLU A 50 -9.33 6.19 19.64
C GLU A 50 -10.83 6.55 19.48
N ALA A 51 -11.28 6.85 18.27
CA ALA A 51 -12.70 7.12 18.01
C ALA A 51 -13.60 5.94 18.39
N PHE A 52 -13.19 4.71 18.10
CA PHE A 52 -13.89 3.50 18.50
C PHE A 52 -13.99 3.36 20.02
N LEU A 53 -12.88 3.55 20.75
CA LEU A 53 -12.86 3.49 22.21
C LEU A 53 -13.73 4.58 22.84
N VAL A 54 -13.68 5.81 22.32
CA VAL A 54 -14.55 6.91 22.77
C VAL A 54 -16.02 6.61 22.49
N GLY A 55 -16.33 6.01 21.33
CA GLY A 55 -17.69 5.58 20.99
C GLY A 55 -18.22 4.52 21.95
N ARG A 56 -17.38 3.56 22.34
CA ARG A 56 -17.70 2.55 23.36
C ARG A 56 -17.94 3.17 24.74
N ASP A 57 -17.07 4.09 25.16
CA ASP A 57 -17.07 4.60 26.55
C ASP A 57 -18.06 5.76 26.78
N SER A 58 -18.31 6.58 25.76
CA SER A 58 -19.16 7.79 25.85
C SER A 58 -20.45 7.71 25.02
N GLY A 59 -20.60 6.66 24.19
CA GLY A 59 -21.70 6.52 23.24
C GLY A 59 -21.46 7.28 21.92
N GLN A 60 -21.93 6.71 20.81
CA GLN A 60 -21.76 7.25 19.45
C GLN A 60 -22.50 8.58 19.22
N ALA A 61 -23.53 8.90 20.03
CA ALA A 61 -24.22 10.18 19.94
C ALA A 61 -23.44 11.33 20.62
N SER A 62 -22.40 11.01 21.41
CA SER A 62 -21.70 12.00 22.23
C SER A 62 -20.89 12.99 21.40
N ALA A 63 -20.76 14.23 21.90
CA ALA A 63 -19.88 15.22 21.30
C ALA A 63 -18.41 14.75 21.26
N LYS A 64 -17.99 13.94 22.24
CA LYS A 64 -16.65 13.33 22.28
C LYS A 64 -16.42 12.38 21.12
N TYR A 65 -17.36 11.47 20.85
CA TYR A 65 -17.27 10.57 19.70
C TYR A 65 -17.20 11.36 18.39
N LYS A 66 -18.09 12.34 18.19
CA LYS A 66 -18.08 13.19 16.98
C LYS A 66 -16.74 13.92 16.80
N ALA A 67 -16.14 14.40 17.88
CA ALA A 67 -14.83 15.04 17.84
C ALA A 67 -13.71 14.05 17.48
N ALA A 68 -13.74 12.83 18.03
CA ALA A 68 -12.76 11.79 17.75
C ALA A 68 -12.85 11.31 16.28
N VAL A 69 -14.06 11.09 15.77
CA VAL A 69 -14.29 10.77 14.34
C VAL A 69 -13.78 11.90 13.44
N LYS A 70 -14.08 13.15 13.77
CA LYS A 70 -13.54 14.29 13.01
C LYS A 70 -12.01 14.33 13.04
N SER A 71 -11.40 13.94 14.15
CA SER A 71 -9.94 13.83 14.28
C SER A 71 -9.38 12.74 13.35
N SER A 72 -10.01 11.55 13.31
CA SER A 72 -9.56 10.46 12.43
C SER A 72 -9.61 10.83 10.95
N PHE A 73 -10.66 11.56 10.50
CA PHE A 73 -10.72 12.05 9.12
C PHE A 73 -9.68 13.13 8.81
N LYS A 74 -9.29 13.96 9.79
CA LYS A 74 -8.17 14.90 9.59
C LYS A 74 -6.84 14.18 9.38
N THR A 75 -6.60 13.09 10.11
CA THR A 75 -5.42 12.25 9.91
C THR A 75 -5.43 11.62 8.52
N ALA A 76 -6.57 11.06 8.09
CA ALA A 76 -6.73 10.53 6.75
C ALA A 76 -6.52 11.60 5.67
N GLN A 77 -7.07 12.82 5.84
CA GLN A 77 -6.85 13.95 4.93
C GLN A 77 -5.36 14.28 4.79
N ALA A 78 -4.63 14.39 5.90
CA ALA A 78 -3.20 14.65 5.85
C ALA A 78 -2.43 13.56 5.08
N CYS A 79 -2.79 12.28 5.28
CA CYS A 79 -2.22 11.19 4.51
C CYS A 79 -2.55 11.30 3.01
N VAL A 80 -3.80 11.58 2.67
CA VAL A 80 -4.25 11.71 1.27
C VAL A 80 -3.53 12.86 0.57
N ASP A 81 -3.39 14.01 1.23
CA ASP A 81 -2.71 15.19 0.69
C ASP A 81 -1.22 14.90 0.42
N GLU A 82 -0.57 14.12 1.29
CA GLU A 82 0.82 13.70 1.09
C GLU A 82 0.98 12.67 -0.05
N ASN A 83 0.04 11.74 -0.18
CA ASN A 83 0.18 10.58 -1.06
C ASN A 83 -0.43 10.76 -2.45
N LYS A 84 -1.43 11.63 -2.64
CA LYS A 84 -1.98 11.96 -3.96
C LYS A 84 -0.91 12.41 -4.97
N PRO A 85 0.03 13.30 -4.62
CA PRO A 85 1.13 13.68 -5.51
C PRO A 85 2.03 12.51 -5.90
N LYS A 86 2.27 11.54 -4.99
CA LYS A 86 3.07 10.34 -5.27
C LYS A 86 2.39 9.45 -6.31
N GLY A 87 1.08 9.22 -6.17
CA GLY A 87 0.29 8.47 -7.15
C GLY A 87 0.31 9.10 -8.55
N ARG A 88 0.29 10.43 -8.65
CA ARG A 88 0.49 11.14 -9.93
C ARG A 88 1.86 10.87 -10.55
N GLY A 89 2.90 10.75 -9.71
CA GLY A 89 4.23 10.35 -10.13
C GLY A 89 4.22 8.97 -10.76
N TYR A 90 3.70 7.98 -10.02
CA TYR A 90 3.59 6.59 -10.47
C TYR A 90 2.79 6.45 -11.76
N LEU A 91 1.65 7.16 -11.88
CA LEU A 91 0.84 7.19 -13.10
C LEU A 91 1.66 7.60 -14.33
N ARG A 92 2.43 8.68 -14.21
CA ARG A 92 3.21 9.22 -15.33
C ARG A 92 4.32 8.27 -15.75
N ASP A 93 4.97 7.63 -14.78
CA ASP A 93 6.03 6.67 -15.06
C ASP A 93 5.45 5.41 -15.71
N GLU A 94 4.27 4.95 -15.25
CA GLU A 94 3.60 3.80 -15.82
C GLU A 94 3.11 4.03 -17.26
N ILE A 95 2.48 5.18 -17.53
CA ILE A 95 2.07 5.53 -18.91
C ILE A 95 3.27 5.66 -19.84
N ARG A 96 4.43 6.07 -19.32
CA ARG A 96 5.67 6.12 -20.12
C ARG A 96 6.19 4.71 -20.42
N ALA A 97 6.12 3.80 -19.46
CA ALA A 97 6.56 2.42 -19.61
C ALA A 97 5.61 1.60 -20.48
N GLN A 98 4.30 1.80 -20.33
CA GLN A 98 3.23 1.04 -20.99
C GLN A 98 2.22 1.98 -21.65
N PRO A 99 2.59 2.65 -22.76
CA PRO A 99 1.72 3.63 -23.43
C PRO A 99 0.41 3.02 -23.94
N ASP A 100 0.42 1.74 -24.34
CA ASP A 100 -0.75 1.04 -24.87
C ASP A 100 -1.81 0.78 -23.79
N LEU A 101 -1.40 0.69 -22.52
CA LEU A 101 -2.32 0.57 -21.38
C LEU A 101 -2.95 1.89 -20.94
N LYS A 102 -2.51 3.04 -21.49
CA LYS A 102 -3.03 4.36 -21.11
C LYS A 102 -4.57 4.46 -21.08
N PRO A 103 -5.34 3.89 -22.04
CA PRO A 103 -6.79 3.92 -22.01
C PRO A 103 -7.42 3.22 -20.81
N ILE A 104 -6.73 2.25 -20.20
CA ILE A 104 -7.21 1.50 -19.02
C ILE A 104 -6.62 2.07 -17.72
N ILE A 105 -5.36 2.49 -17.73
CA ILE A 105 -4.72 3.14 -16.58
C ILE A 105 -5.41 4.46 -16.22
N THR A 106 -5.87 5.23 -17.21
CA THR A 106 -6.48 6.55 -16.95
C THR A 106 -7.81 6.45 -16.16
N PRO A 107 -8.78 5.62 -16.55
CA PRO A 107 -9.98 5.35 -15.75
C PRO A 107 -9.67 4.76 -14.37
N TYR A 108 -8.70 3.85 -14.28
CA TYR A 108 -8.23 3.32 -13.00
C TYR A 108 -7.76 4.44 -12.08
N TYR A 109 -6.85 5.30 -12.55
CA TYR A 109 -6.33 6.40 -11.75
C TYR A 109 -7.41 7.41 -11.34
N ALA A 110 -8.38 7.68 -12.22
CA ALA A 110 -9.51 8.55 -11.88
C ALA A 110 -10.36 7.96 -10.74
N SER A 111 -10.64 6.66 -10.76
CA SER A 111 -11.37 5.99 -9.67
C SER A 111 -10.55 5.94 -8.38
N TRP A 112 -9.22 5.75 -8.48
CA TRP A 112 -8.32 5.80 -7.33
C TRP A 112 -8.34 7.18 -6.68
N LEU A 113 -8.34 8.27 -7.46
CA LEU A 113 -8.50 9.62 -6.93
C LEU A 113 -9.82 9.78 -6.17
N GLY A 114 -10.93 9.30 -6.75
CA GLY A 114 -12.24 9.32 -6.11
C GLY A 114 -12.25 8.55 -4.79
N TYR A 115 -11.64 7.37 -4.75
CA TYR A 115 -11.55 6.60 -3.51
C TYR A 115 -10.64 7.26 -2.47
N MET A 116 -9.52 7.86 -2.89
CA MET A 116 -8.64 8.63 -2.00
C MET A 116 -9.36 9.85 -1.41
N ASP A 117 -10.17 10.57 -2.19
CA ASP A 117 -11.04 11.65 -1.67
C ASP A 117 -12.09 11.14 -0.70
N TRP A 118 -12.67 9.97 -1.01
CA TRP A 118 -13.58 9.32 -0.09
C TRP A 118 -12.86 9.02 1.22
N LEU A 119 -11.66 8.43 1.25
CA LEU A 119 -10.95 8.10 2.50
C LEU A 119 -10.82 9.27 3.49
N SER A 120 -10.71 10.52 3.02
CA SER A 120 -10.57 11.69 3.89
C SER A 120 -11.86 12.47 4.19
N THR A 121 -12.96 12.17 3.50
CA THR A 121 -14.22 12.92 3.65
C THR A 121 -14.94 12.59 4.96
N PRO A 122 -15.27 13.55 5.83
CA PRO A 122 -15.97 13.24 7.08
C PRO A 122 -17.36 12.61 6.87
N ARG A 123 -17.60 11.46 7.52
CA ARG A 123 -18.86 10.69 7.43
C ARG A 123 -19.02 9.74 8.63
N ASP A 124 -20.06 8.90 8.62
CA ASP A 124 -20.16 7.80 9.58
C ASP A 124 -19.11 6.72 9.29
N LEU A 125 -18.50 6.14 10.34
CA LEU A 125 -17.46 5.12 10.19
C LEU A 125 -17.98 3.80 9.61
N LEU A 126 -19.30 3.56 9.67
CA LEU A 126 -19.94 2.36 9.13
C LEU A 126 -20.47 2.56 7.70
N GLU A 127 -20.36 3.77 7.15
CA GLU A 127 -20.85 4.06 5.80
C GLU A 127 -20.00 3.35 4.74
N GLU A 128 -20.68 2.65 3.82
CA GLU A 128 -20.04 2.00 2.68
C GLU A 128 -19.62 3.02 1.60
N SER A 129 -18.58 2.69 0.84
CA SER A 129 -18.07 3.54 -0.24
C SER A 129 -18.49 3.05 -1.61
N ALA A 130 -19.28 3.85 -2.33
CA ALA A 130 -19.49 3.62 -3.76
C ALA A 130 -18.18 3.78 -4.55
N GLU A 131 -17.31 4.71 -4.12
CA GLU A 131 -16.02 5.00 -4.73
C GLU A 131 -15.06 3.82 -4.61
N LYS A 132 -15.06 3.11 -3.48
CA LYS A 132 -14.31 1.85 -3.31
C LYS A 132 -14.74 0.82 -4.33
N THR A 133 -16.04 0.62 -4.50
CA THR A 133 -16.58 -0.34 -5.47
C THR A 133 -16.16 0.00 -6.90
N VAL A 134 -16.22 1.29 -7.28
CA VAL A 134 -15.76 1.76 -8.61
C VAL A 134 -14.24 1.58 -8.77
N TYR A 135 -13.48 1.87 -7.71
CA TYR A 135 -12.04 1.66 -7.67
C TYR A 135 -11.65 0.20 -7.86
N GLU A 136 -12.20 -0.71 -7.07
CA GLU A 136 -11.95 -2.15 -7.14
C GLU A 136 -12.34 -2.72 -8.51
N ALA A 137 -13.47 -2.28 -9.07
CA ALA A 137 -13.89 -2.70 -10.41
C ALA A 137 -12.89 -2.25 -11.50
N SER A 138 -12.37 -1.03 -11.41
CA SER A 138 -11.37 -0.53 -12.35
C SER A 138 -9.99 -1.19 -12.18
N LEU A 139 -9.61 -1.52 -10.94
CA LEU A 139 -8.39 -2.22 -10.60
C LEU A 139 -8.41 -3.63 -11.21
N ASN A 140 -9.50 -4.36 -11.02
CA ASN A 140 -9.68 -5.68 -11.61
C ASN A 140 -9.60 -5.65 -13.14
N ARG A 141 -10.14 -4.59 -13.78
CA ARG A 141 -10.02 -4.41 -15.22
C ARG A 141 -8.58 -4.14 -15.65
N LEU A 142 -7.85 -3.30 -14.91
CA LEU A 142 -6.44 -3.02 -15.18
C LEU A 142 -5.58 -4.29 -15.05
N ILE A 143 -5.78 -5.06 -13.97
CA ILE A 143 -5.10 -6.35 -13.78
C ILE A 143 -5.37 -7.27 -14.97
N ALA A 144 -6.63 -7.43 -15.38
CA ALA A 144 -7.00 -8.28 -16.50
C ALA A 144 -6.33 -7.86 -17.82
N GLU A 145 -6.20 -6.56 -18.08
CA GLU A 145 -5.52 -6.05 -19.28
C GLU A 145 -3.99 -6.21 -19.21
N MET A 146 -3.40 -6.08 -18.02
CA MET A 146 -1.98 -6.34 -17.79
C MET A 146 -1.64 -7.83 -17.97
N ASP A 147 -2.52 -8.73 -17.52
CA ASP A 147 -2.36 -10.18 -17.65
C ASP A 147 -2.60 -10.70 -19.07
N ALA A 148 -3.32 -9.95 -19.91
CA ALA A 148 -3.65 -10.33 -21.29
C ALA A 148 -2.55 -9.97 -22.31
N GLN A 149 -1.52 -9.23 -21.89
CA GLN A 149 -0.35 -8.89 -22.72
C GLN A 149 0.71 -9.98 -22.68
#